data_AF-A0A7W0KMT9-F1
#
_entry.id   AF-A0A7W0KMT9-F1
#
_cell.length_a   1.000
_cell.length_b   1.000
_cell.length_c   1.000
_cell.angle_alpha   90.00
_cell.angle_beta   90.00
_cell.angle_gamma   90.00
#
_symmetry.space_group_name_H-M   'P 1'
#
loop_
_entity.id
_entity.type
_entity.pdbx_description
1 polymer ?
#
loop_
_entity_poly.entity_id
_entity_poly.type
_entity_poly.pdbx_seq_one_letter_code
_entity_poly.pdbx_strand_id
1 'polypeptide(L)'
;GALANARHDFEAAADFARQALEVNSYSARAYGVLTDALIQLGDYPGATAAVEQMLALKPGIASFTRASYDSELHGDIAGAWNALERALELALDPGTEAFVIYYLGQLAFTTGDLDEAEAQFAAGIEKAPSDPLLTLGQARVDAAQGDIEAAIRGFQNAVNRRPLPEYFIEFGQYLESLGRMAEAQDQFELVVTVRTLFTANGVADDLSTALFAADHNDPVTAVAAAQTEYERRENIDSSDAMAWALFSAGRYDEALPYAVAATSIGGNNALFLFHRGMIESELGLRDQARASLTLALETNPYFSPLHQDDAEAALDALGGPN
;
A
#
# COMPACT_ATOMS: atom_id res chain seq x y z
N GLY A 1 19.95 -2.42 11.03
CA GLY A 1 19.04 -3.33 10.31
C GLY A 1 17.61 -2.96 10.62
N ALA A 2 16.89 -3.78 11.39
CA ALA A 2 15.43 -3.61 11.60
C ALA A 2 14.97 -2.22 12.07
N LEU A 3 15.68 -1.56 13.00
CA LEU A 3 15.34 -0.19 13.41
C LEU A 3 15.55 0.84 12.28
N ALA A 4 16.54 0.62 11.42
CA ALA A 4 16.79 1.47 10.26
C ALA A 4 15.65 1.32 9.23
N ASN A 5 15.18 0.10 8.93
CA ASN A 5 13.95 -0.12 8.15
C ASN A 5 12.76 0.61 8.76
N ALA A 6 12.55 0.50 10.07
CA ALA A 6 11.44 1.16 10.77
C ALA A 6 11.52 2.70 10.77
N ARG A 7 12.69 3.27 10.45
CA ARG A 7 12.92 4.72 10.30
C ARG A 7 13.01 5.17 8.84
N HIS A 8 12.77 4.25 7.90
CA HIS A 8 12.92 4.46 6.46
C HIS A 8 14.37 4.80 6.04
N ASP A 9 15.36 4.32 6.80
CA ASP A 9 16.77 4.35 6.43
C ASP A 9 17.16 3.01 5.80
N PHE A 10 16.65 2.78 4.59
CA PHE A 10 16.74 1.48 3.92
C PHE A 10 18.17 1.15 3.45
N GLU A 11 18.95 2.15 3.06
CA GLU A 11 20.37 1.98 2.74
C GLU A 11 21.15 1.45 3.94
N ALA A 12 21.05 2.11 5.10
CA ALA A 12 21.71 1.63 6.30
C ALA A 12 21.18 0.27 6.74
N ALA A 13 19.88 0.01 6.56
CA ALA A 13 19.31 -1.29 6.87
C ALA A 13 19.92 -2.42 6.02
N ALA A 14 20.06 -2.20 4.70
CA ALA A 14 20.70 -3.13 3.78
C ALA A 14 22.16 -3.36 4.16
N ASP A 15 22.92 -2.30 4.46
CA ASP A 15 24.32 -2.40 4.85
C ASP A 15 24.51 -3.17 6.16
N PHE A 16 23.70 -2.87 7.18
CA PHE A 16 23.72 -3.64 8.43
C PHE A 16 23.33 -5.10 8.22
N ALA A 17 22.41 -5.39 7.31
CA ALA A 17 22.03 -6.76 7.00
C ALA A 17 23.17 -7.51 6.30
N ARG A 18 23.84 -6.89 5.33
CA ARG A 18 25.02 -7.45 4.64
C ARG A 18 26.17 -7.72 5.62
N GLN A 19 26.49 -6.77 6.50
CA GLN A 19 27.51 -6.97 7.55
C GLN A 19 27.15 -8.13 8.49
N ALA A 20 25.87 -8.26 8.86
CA ALA A 20 25.42 -9.39 9.67
C ALA A 20 25.57 -10.74 8.94
N LEU A 21 25.38 -10.76 7.62
CA LEU A 21 25.55 -11.94 6.78
C LEU A 21 27.03 -12.30 6.55
N GLU A 22 27.94 -11.33 6.56
CA GLU A 22 29.39 -11.59 6.56
C GLU A 22 29.83 -12.33 7.84
N VAL A 23 29.23 -11.98 8.98
CA VAL A 23 29.49 -12.64 10.27
C VAL A 23 28.80 -14.01 10.34
N ASN A 24 27.56 -14.10 9.85
CA ASN A 24 26.79 -15.34 9.82
C ASN A 24 25.89 -15.42 8.57
N SER A 25 26.37 -16.13 7.56
CA SER A 25 25.66 -16.36 6.30
C SER A 25 24.40 -17.22 6.43
N TYR A 26 24.15 -17.85 7.59
CA TYR A 26 22.96 -18.67 7.86
C TYR A 26 21.89 -17.91 8.66
N SER A 27 21.98 -16.58 8.75
CA SER A 27 21.04 -15.75 9.51
C SER A 27 19.78 -15.42 8.69
N ALA A 28 18.73 -16.25 8.81
CA ALA A 28 17.42 -15.96 8.21
C ALA A 28 16.86 -14.58 8.64
N ARG A 29 17.13 -14.14 9.87
CA ARG A 29 16.71 -12.80 10.33
C ARG A 29 17.41 -11.67 9.57
N ALA A 30 18.69 -11.83 9.25
CA ALA A 30 19.42 -10.82 8.48
C ALA A 30 18.90 -10.77 7.03
N TYR A 31 18.60 -11.92 6.43
CA TYR A 31 17.92 -11.96 5.13
C TYR A 31 16.55 -11.28 5.17
N GLY A 32 15.73 -11.46 6.20
CA GLY A 32 14.46 -10.73 6.31
C GLY A 32 14.62 -9.21 6.38
N VAL A 33 15.64 -8.71 7.09
CA VAL A 33 15.95 -7.26 7.10
C VAL A 33 16.41 -6.79 5.71
N LEU A 34 17.21 -7.62 5.03
CA LEU A 34 17.70 -7.32 3.68
C LEU A 34 16.56 -7.30 2.67
N THR A 35 15.64 -8.27 2.69
CA THR A 35 14.44 -8.30 1.84
C THR A 35 13.65 -7.00 1.98
N ASP A 36 13.28 -6.62 3.20
CA ASP A 36 12.51 -5.40 3.45
C ASP A 36 13.22 -4.15 2.91
N ALA A 37 14.55 -4.06 3.09
CA ALA A 37 15.34 -2.94 2.61
C ALA A 37 15.45 -2.90 1.09
N LEU A 38 15.68 -4.04 0.44
CA LEU A 38 15.85 -4.13 -1.02
C LEU A 38 14.55 -3.84 -1.76
N ILE A 39 13.38 -4.28 -1.25
CA ILE A 39 12.08 -3.90 -1.82
C ILE A 39 11.91 -2.38 -1.79
N GLN A 40 12.23 -1.77 -0.66
CA GLN A 40 12.09 -0.33 -0.49
C GLN A 40 13.08 0.45 -1.35
N LEU A 41 14.27 -0.10 -1.61
CA LEU A 41 15.28 0.49 -2.51
C LEU A 41 15.04 0.18 -4.00
N GLY A 42 13.98 -0.55 -4.35
CA GLY A 42 13.67 -0.92 -5.74
C GLY A 42 14.52 -2.06 -6.32
N ASP A 43 15.38 -2.71 -5.52
CA ASP A 43 16.13 -3.91 -5.92
C ASP A 43 15.26 -5.16 -5.73
N TYR A 44 14.21 -5.28 -6.55
CA TYR A 44 13.28 -6.42 -6.50
C TYR A 44 13.97 -7.78 -6.74
N PRO A 45 14.86 -7.94 -7.74
CA PRO A 45 15.57 -9.21 -7.91
C PRO A 45 16.43 -9.59 -6.69
N GLY A 46 17.09 -8.61 -6.07
CA GLY A 46 17.84 -8.82 -4.84
C GLY A 46 16.93 -9.17 -3.65
N ALA A 47 15.76 -8.55 -3.55
CA ALA A 47 14.76 -8.85 -2.53
C ALA A 47 14.23 -10.29 -2.65
N THR A 48 13.88 -10.73 -3.87
CA THR A 48 13.47 -12.11 -4.15
C THR A 48 14.57 -13.09 -3.75
N ALA A 49 15.82 -12.83 -4.16
CA ALA A 49 16.94 -13.69 -3.76
C ALA A 49 17.11 -13.74 -2.23
N ALA A 50 16.93 -12.61 -1.53
CA ALA A 50 17.01 -12.58 -0.07
C ALA A 50 15.86 -13.35 0.60
N VAL A 51 14.63 -13.27 0.08
CA VAL A 51 13.48 -14.00 0.65
C VAL A 51 13.60 -15.50 0.41
N GLU A 52 14.11 -15.92 -0.75
CA GLU A 52 14.42 -17.33 -1.05
C GLU A 52 15.46 -17.90 -0.08
N GLN A 53 16.54 -17.15 0.22
CA GLN A 53 17.52 -17.57 1.23
C GLN A 53 16.90 -17.63 2.63
N MET A 54 16.04 -16.66 2.97
CA MET A 54 15.33 -16.67 4.24
C MET A 54 14.45 -17.92 4.41
N LEU A 55 13.69 -18.28 3.37
CA LEU A 55 12.86 -19.48 3.32
C LEU A 55 13.71 -20.75 3.41
N ALA A 56 14.80 -20.85 2.65
CA ALA A 56 15.67 -22.03 2.66
C ALA A 56 16.31 -22.29 4.03
N LEU A 57 16.66 -21.24 4.76
CA LEU A 57 17.30 -21.34 6.07
C LEU A 57 16.30 -21.61 7.20
N LYS A 58 15.16 -20.91 7.18
CA LYS A 58 14.14 -21.02 8.22
C LYS A 58 12.75 -20.68 7.67
N PRO A 59 12.02 -21.68 7.14
CA PRO A 59 10.60 -21.55 6.87
C PRO A 59 9.83 -21.20 8.15
N GLY A 60 8.92 -20.24 8.06
CA GLY A 60 8.17 -19.74 9.20
C GLY A 60 7.28 -18.57 8.79
N ILE A 61 6.39 -18.14 9.68
CA ILE A 61 5.47 -17.01 9.41
C ILE A 61 6.20 -15.80 8.82
N ALA A 62 7.32 -15.38 9.43
CA ALA A 62 8.05 -14.20 8.97
C ALA A 62 8.67 -14.32 7.57
N SER A 63 9.03 -15.52 7.12
CA SER A 63 9.57 -15.75 5.78
C SER A 63 8.46 -15.94 4.76
N PHE A 64 7.39 -16.64 5.13
CA PHE A 64 6.22 -16.83 4.27
C PHE A 64 5.44 -15.54 4.02
N THR A 65 5.26 -14.66 5.01
CA THR A 65 4.58 -13.37 4.76
C THR A 65 5.39 -12.44 3.86
N ARG A 66 6.72 -12.48 3.93
CA ARG A 66 7.59 -11.75 2.99
C ARG A 66 7.57 -12.37 1.59
N ALA A 67 7.55 -13.69 1.50
CA ALA A 67 7.42 -14.38 0.22
C ALA A 67 6.06 -14.09 -0.43
N SER A 68 5.01 -13.96 0.37
CA SER A 68 3.70 -13.51 -0.10
C SER A 68 3.78 -12.13 -0.73
N TYR A 69 4.37 -11.18 -0.03
CA TYR A 69 4.49 -9.81 -0.52
C TYR A 69 5.38 -9.72 -1.78
N ASP A 70 6.49 -10.46 -1.82
CA ASP A 70 7.31 -10.57 -3.03
C ASP A 70 6.54 -11.17 -4.21
N SER A 71 5.71 -12.20 -3.97
CA SER A 71 4.88 -12.80 -5.02
C SER A 71 3.80 -11.84 -5.52
N GLU A 72 3.13 -11.12 -4.60
CA GLU A 72 2.13 -10.09 -4.93
C GLU A 72 2.74 -8.97 -5.78
N LEU A 73 3.93 -8.47 -5.40
CA LEU A 73 4.66 -7.46 -6.17
C LEU A 73 4.94 -7.90 -7.61
N HIS A 74 5.15 -9.19 -7.85
CA HIS A 74 5.38 -9.74 -9.20
C HIS A 74 4.08 -10.21 -9.89
N GLY A 75 2.91 -9.97 -9.30
CA GLY A 75 1.61 -10.37 -9.84
C GLY A 75 1.28 -11.87 -9.67
N ASP A 76 2.08 -12.62 -8.91
CA ASP A 76 1.79 -14.01 -8.56
C ASP A 76 0.87 -14.08 -7.34
N ILE A 77 -0.39 -13.72 -7.53
CA ILE A 77 -1.42 -13.73 -6.48
C ILE A 77 -1.63 -15.14 -5.91
N ALA A 78 -1.56 -16.18 -6.76
CA ALA A 78 -1.70 -17.56 -6.32
C ALA A 78 -0.53 -17.99 -5.43
N GLY A 79 0.70 -17.64 -5.80
CA GLY A 79 1.89 -17.83 -4.97
C GLY A 79 1.81 -17.05 -3.66
N ALA A 80 1.32 -15.81 -3.71
CA ALA A 80 1.12 -14.97 -2.53
C ALA A 80 0.16 -15.63 -1.52
N TRP A 81 -1.02 -16.03 -2.00
CA TRP A 81 -2.02 -16.73 -1.20
C TRP A 81 -1.45 -18.02 -0.59
N ASN A 82 -0.78 -18.86 -1.40
CA ASN A 82 -0.22 -20.11 -0.91
C ASN A 82 0.83 -19.89 0.18
N ALA A 83 1.68 -18.86 0.04
CA ALA A 83 2.65 -18.52 1.07
C ALA A 83 1.95 -18.14 2.39
N LEU A 84 0.87 -17.36 2.35
CA LEU A 84 0.09 -17.01 3.54
C LEU A 84 -0.61 -18.22 4.16
N GLU A 85 -1.16 -19.14 3.37
CA GLU A 85 -1.72 -20.40 3.89
C GLU A 85 -0.65 -21.20 4.65
N ARG A 86 0.58 -21.28 4.11
CA ARG A 86 1.71 -21.91 4.81
C ARG A 86 2.12 -21.18 6.08
N ALA A 87 2.05 -19.85 6.10
CA ALA A 87 2.27 -19.08 7.32
C ALA A 87 1.20 -19.41 8.38
N LEU A 88 -0.07 -19.55 7.97
CA LEU A 88 -1.19 -19.84 8.86
C LEU A 88 -1.10 -21.25 9.46
N GLU A 89 -0.70 -22.25 8.66
CA GLU A 89 -0.43 -23.62 9.15
C GLU A 89 0.62 -23.66 10.28
N LEU A 90 1.53 -22.67 10.32
CA LEU A 90 2.59 -22.57 11.32
C LEU A 90 2.23 -21.66 12.51
N ALA A 91 1.08 -21.00 12.49
CA ALA A 91 0.61 -20.19 13.59
C ALA A 91 0.16 -21.09 14.76
N LEU A 92 0.64 -20.79 15.97
CA LEU A 92 0.40 -21.61 17.17
C LEU A 92 -0.42 -20.88 18.24
N ASP A 93 -0.71 -19.61 18.03
CA ASP A 93 -1.43 -18.77 18.98
C ASP A 93 -2.38 -17.80 18.24
N PRO A 94 -3.47 -17.35 18.89
CA PRO A 94 -4.47 -16.49 18.25
C PRO A 94 -3.93 -15.18 17.67
N GLY A 95 -2.88 -14.60 18.27
CA GLY A 95 -2.31 -13.35 17.78
C GLY A 95 -1.56 -13.55 16.47
N THR A 96 -0.77 -14.62 16.39
CA THR A 96 -0.07 -14.98 15.16
C THR A 96 -1.03 -15.47 14.07
N GLU A 97 -2.11 -16.18 14.43
CA GLU A 97 -3.18 -16.52 13.49
C GLU A 97 -3.84 -15.25 12.93
N ALA A 98 -4.25 -14.32 13.79
CA ALA A 98 -4.86 -13.05 13.40
C ALA A 98 -3.95 -12.23 12.46
N PHE A 99 -2.64 -12.20 12.74
CA PHE A 99 -1.66 -11.51 11.90
C PHE A 99 -1.62 -12.08 10.48
N VAL A 100 -1.62 -13.41 10.31
CA VAL A 100 -1.61 -14.01 8.97
C VAL A 100 -2.95 -13.85 8.26
N ILE A 101 -4.06 -14.04 9.00
CA ILE A 101 -5.42 -13.85 8.48
C ILE A 101 -5.62 -12.41 7.98
N TYR A 102 -5.06 -11.41 8.67
CA TYR A 102 -5.07 -10.03 8.19
C TYR A 102 -4.45 -9.88 6.79
N TYR A 103 -3.31 -10.52 6.53
CA TYR A 103 -2.69 -10.46 5.19
C TYR A 103 -3.48 -11.23 4.14
N LEU A 104 -4.16 -12.33 4.49
CA LEU A 104 -5.07 -13.02 3.57
C LEU A 104 -6.24 -12.12 3.17
N GLY A 105 -6.88 -11.47 4.15
CA GLY A 105 -7.95 -10.51 3.90
C GLY A 105 -7.47 -9.29 3.12
N GLN A 106 -6.26 -8.80 3.39
CA GLN A 106 -5.68 -7.70 2.64
C GLN A 106 -5.43 -8.07 1.19
N LEU A 107 -4.87 -9.27 0.92
CA LEU A 107 -4.63 -9.76 -0.44
C LEU A 107 -5.94 -9.94 -1.20
N ALA A 108 -6.96 -10.53 -0.56
CA ALA A 108 -8.29 -10.66 -1.16
C ALA A 108 -8.89 -9.29 -1.51
N PHE A 109 -8.80 -8.32 -0.59
CA PHE A 109 -9.28 -6.96 -0.83
C PHE A 109 -8.51 -6.27 -1.97
N THR A 110 -7.18 -6.36 -2.02
CA THR A 110 -6.38 -5.72 -3.10
C THR A 110 -6.65 -6.32 -4.47
N THR A 111 -7.10 -7.57 -4.54
CA THR A 111 -7.53 -8.22 -5.78
C THR A 111 -9.04 -8.17 -6.03
N GLY A 112 -9.78 -7.35 -5.26
CA GLY A 112 -11.22 -7.14 -5.44
C GLY A 112 -12.12 -8.31 -5.02
N ASP A 113 -11.58 -9.36 -4.38
CA ASP A 113 -12.36 -10.47 -3.84
C ASP A 113 -12.95 -10.09 -2.48
N LEU A 114 -14.07 -9.36 -2.55
CA LEU A 114 -14.69 -8.74 -1.38
C LEU A 114 -15.31 -9.76 -0.42
N ASP A 115 -15.84 -10.87 -0.95
CA ASP A 115 -16.43 -11.95 -0.16
C ASP A 115 -15.34 -12.67 0.66
N GLU A 116 -14.21 -12.98 0.04
CA GLU A 116 -13.08 -13.60 0.74
C GLU A 116 -12.43 -12.62 1.74
N ALA A 117 -12.32 -11.34 1.38
CA ALA A 117 -11.82 -10.31 2.29
C ALA A 117 -12.69 -10.21 3.56
N GLU A 118 -14.02 -10.18 3.41
CA GLU A 118 -14.96 -10.18 4.54
C GLU A 118 -14.77 -11.42 5.42
N ALA A 119 -14.72 -12.61 4.81
CA ALA A 119 -14.56 -13.87 5.53
C ALA A 119 -13.26 -13.90 6.35
N GLN A 120 -12.15 -13.45 5.77
CA GLN A 120 -10.86 -13.40 6.46
C GLN A 120 -10.86 -12.35 7.57
N PHE A 121 -11.32 -11.12 7.32
CA PHE A 121 -11.34 -10.10 8.38
C PHE A 121 -12.26 -10.49 9.54
N ALA A 122 -13.44 -11.05 9.26
CA ALA A 122 -14.34 -11.57 10.29
C ALA A 122 -13.67 -12.68 11.13
N ALA A 123 -13.03 -13.66 10.47
CA ALA A 123 -12.30 -14.72 11.15
C ALA A 123 -11.14 -14.17 12.00
N GLY A 124 -10.42 -13.17 11.50
CA GLY A 124 -9.34 -12.53 12.23
C GLY A 124 -9.85 -11.77 13.48
N ILE A 125 -10.96 -11.05 13.36
CA ILE A 125 -11.60 -10.35 14.48
C ILE A 125 -12.02 -11.34 15.58
N GLU A 126 -12.50 -12.54 15.24
CA GLU A 126 -12.78 -13.57 16.25
C GLU A 126 -11.53 -13.98 17.05
N LYS A 127 -10.35 -14.00 16.40
CA LYS A 127 -9.07 -14.34 17.04
C LYS A 127 -8.49 -13.19 17.85
N ALA A 128 -8.60 -11.97 17.34
CA ALA A 128 -8.07 -10.77 17.97
C ALA A 128 -9.07 -9.59 17.88
N PRO A 129 -10.11 -9.55 18.75
CA PRO A 129 -11.19 -8.57 18.65
C PRO A 129 -10.79 -7.10 18.88
N SER A 130 -9.56 -6.86 19.32
CA SER A 130 -9.02 -5.52 19.59
C SER A 130 -7.92 -5.11 18.61
N ASP A 131 -7.68 -5.89 17.56
CA ASP A 131 -6.67 -5.56 16.57
C ASP A 131 -7.19 -4.46 15.62
N PRO A 132 -6.55 -3.27 15.60
CA PRO A 132 -6.97 -2.19 14.73
C PRO A 132 -6.76 -2.48 13.24
N LEU A 133 -5.84 -3.37 12.86
CA LEU A 133 -5.60 -3.73 11.45
C LEU A 133 -6.78 -4.52 10.88
N LEU A 134 -7.27 -5.50 11.63
CA LEU A 134 -8.43 -6.30 11.26
C LEU A 134 -9.71 -5.45 11.22
N THR A 135 -9.87 -4.54 12.18
CA THR A 135 -11.02 -3.62 12.22
C THR A 135 -10.99 -2.62 11.06
N LEU A 136 -9.82 -2.13 10.67
CA LEU A 136 -9.65 -1.28 9.49
C LEU A 136 -9.96 -2.06 8.19
N GLY A 137 -9.47 -3.30 8.08
CA GLY A 137 -9.78 -4.19 6.96
C GLY A 137 -11.28 -4.43 6.78
N GLN A 138 -11.98 -4.74 7.87
CA GLN A 138 -13.45 -4.85 7.85
C GLN A 138 -14.12 -3.53 7.47
N ALA A 139 -13.63 -2.39 7.96
CA ALA A 139 -14.20 -1.08 7.61
C ALA A 139 -14.10 -0.78 6.10
N ARG A 140 -13.02 -1.22 5.44
CA ARG A 140 -12.85 -1.13 3.99
C ARG A 140 -13.87 -1.99 3.24
N VAL A 141 -14.10 -3.22 3.72
CA VAL A 141 -15.13 -4.11 3.16
C VAL A 141 -16.52 -3.50 3.34
N ASP A 142 -16.86 -3.04 4.55
CA ASP A 142 -18.13 -2.36 4.82
C ASP A 142 -18.31 -1.13 3.92
N ALA A 143 -17.24 -0.36 3.68
CA ALA A 143 -17.28 0.80 2.78
C ALA A 143 -17.58 0.39 1.34
N ALA A 144 -16.89 -0.64 0.83
CA ALA A 144 -17.09 -1.19 -0.50
C ALA A 144 -18.48 -1.82 -0.71
N GLN A 145 -19.08 -2.38 0.35
CA GLN A 145 -20.44 -2.93 0.34
C GLN A 145 -21.52 -1.84 0.48
N GLY A 146 -21.15 -0.62 0.85
CA GLY A 146 -22.08 0.48 1.09
C GLY A 146 -22.72 0.48 2.48
N ASP A 147 -22.15 -0.29 3.43
CA ASP A 147 -22.56 -0.37 4.83
C ASP A 147 -22.01 0.83 5.62
N ILE A 148 -22.51 2.02 5.27
CA ILE A 148 -22.00 3.33 5.70
C ILE A 148 -21.75 3.41 7.21
N GLU A 149 -22.74 3.06 8.01
CA GLU A 149 -22.63 3.16 9.47
C GLU A 149 -21.61 2.18 10.07
N ALA A 150 -21.47 0.98 9.48
CA ALA A 150 -20.52 -0.02 9.94
C ALA A 150 -19.09 0.42 9.62
N ALA A 151 -18.86 0.86 8.38
CA ALA A 151 -17.59 1.41 7.92
C ALA A 151 -17.13 2.59 8.81
N ILE A 152 -17.99 3.58 9.06
CA ILE A 152 -17.65 4.73 9.94
C ILE A 152 -17.25 4.26 11.33
N ARG A 153 -17.99 3.32 11.94
CA ARG A 153 -17.65 2.78 13.27
C ARG A 153 -16.30 2.06 13.24
N GLY A 154 -16.03 1.28 12.19
CA GLY A 154 -14.77 0.57 12.00
C GLY A 154 -13.58 1.52 11.87
N PHE A 155 -13.67 2.52 10.97
CA PHE A 155 -12.65 3.55 10.82
C PHE A 155 -12.42 4.33 12.12
N GLN A 156 -13.49 4.77 12.80
CA GLN A 156 -13.40 5.43 14.10
C GLN A 156 -12.69 4.56 15.14
N ASN A 157 -12.95 3.25 15.17
CA ASN A 157 -12.26 2.35 16.07
C ASN A 157 -10.76 2.28 15.73
N ALA A 158 -10.42 2.12 14.45
CA ALA A 158 -9.04 2.03 13.99
C ALA A 158 -8.21 3.27 14.38
N VAL A 159 -8.70 4.49 14.07
CA VAL A 159 -7.98 5.74 14.38
C VAL A 159 -7.86 6.00 15.89
N ASN A 160 -8.86 5.63 16.68
CA ASN A 160 -8.82 5.79 18.14
C ASN A 160 -7.84 4.82 18.81
N ARG A 161 -7.65 3.63 18.23
CA ARG A 161 -6.75 2.60 18.76
C ARG A 161 -5.31 2.82 18.32
N ARG A 162 -5.12 3.25 17.07
CA ARG A 162 -3.80 3.48 16.49
C ARG A 162 -3.87 4.78 15.65
N PRO A 163 -3.50 5.93 16.24
CA PRO A 163 -3.57 7.22 15.55
C PRO A 163 -2.38 7.34 14.57
N LEU A 164 -2.50 6.73 13.40
CA LEU A 164 -1.54 6.84 12.30
C LEU A 164 -2.03 7.82 11.24
N PRO A 165 -1.13 8.57 10.58
CA PRO A 165 -1.49 9.46 9.47
C PRO A 165 -2.32 8.75 8.42
N GLU A 166 -1.88 7.56 7.98
CA GLU A 166 -2.55 6.77 6.95
C GLU A 166 -4.01 6.45 7.31
N TYR A 167 -4.29 6.15 8.58
CA TYR A 167 -5.66 5.79 9.00
C TYR A 167 -6.58 7.02 9.04
N PHE A 168 -6.04 8.19 9.41
CA PHE A 168 -6.78 9.45 9.35
C PHE A 168 -7.02 9.91 7.92
N ILE A 169 -6.04 9.71 7.02
CA ILE A 169 -6.20 9.98 5.59
C ILE A 169 -7.33 9.12 5.05
N GLU A 170 -7.24 7.80 5.22
CA GLU A 170 -8.24 6.88 4.66
C GLU A 170 -9.65 7.13 5.22
N PHE A 171 -9.77 7.39 6.53
CA PHE A 171 -11.07 7.73 7.12
C PHE A 171 -11.60 9.07 6.61
N GLY A 172 -10.75 10.08 6.48
CA GLY A 172 -11.12 11.38 5.93
C GLY A 172 -11.58 11.28 4.47
N GLN A 173 -10.85 10.52 3.65
CA GLN A 173 -11.18 10.25 2.25
C GLN A 173 -12.53 9.52 2.12
N TYR A 174 -12.81 8.55 3.01
CA TYR A 174 -14.13 7.91 3.05
C TYR A 174 -15.25 8.87 3.49
N LEU A 175 -15.00 9.74 4.46
CA LEU A 175 -15.98 10.77 4.85
C LEU A 175 -16.24 11.77 3.72
N GLU A 176 -15.21 12.13 2.97
CA GLU A 176 -15.28 12.99 1.81
C GLU A 176 -16.11 12.36 0.69
N SER A 177 -15.91 11.07 0.37
CA SER A 177 -16.74 10.39 -0.63
C SER A 177 -18.23 10.34 -0.25
N LEU A 178 -18.54 10.36 1.05
CA LEU A 178 -19.90 10.47 1.58
C LEU A 178 -20.46 11.91 1.61
N GLY A 179 -19.68 12.91 1.18
CA GLY A 179 -20.07 14.32 1.23
C GLY A 179 -19.94 14.96 2.63
N ARG A 180 -19.33 14.28 3.60
CA ARG A 180 -19.20 14.72 5.01
C ARG A 180 -17.95 15.58 5.23
N MET A 181 -17.84 16.63 4.43
CA MET A 181 -16.64 17.48 4.32
C MET A 181 -16.12 18.02 5.66
N ALA A 182 -17.00 18.43 6.57
CA ALA A 182 -16.59 18.96 7.87
C ALA A 182 -15.89 17.90 8.73
N GLU A 183 -16.39 16.66 8.71
CA GLU A 183 -15.80 15.57 9.49
C GLU A 183 -14.54 15.01 8.83
N ALA A 184 -14.48 15.02 7.51
CA ALA A 184 -13.26 14.72 6.76
C ALA A 184 -12.14 15.69 7.13
N GLN A 185 -12.44 17.00 7.16
CA GLN A 185 -11.50 18.04 7.55
C GLN A 185 -10.98 17.84 8.98
N ASP A 186 -11.85 17.44 9.93
CA ASP A 186 -11.42 17.10 11.29
C ASP A 186 -10.38 15.96 11.31
N GLN A 187 -10.50 14.96 10.43
CA GLN A 187 -9.49 13.89 10.31
C GLN A 187 -8.19 14.40 9.67
N PHE A 188 -8.29 15.20 8.62
CA PHE A 188 -7.14 15.76 7.91
C PHE A 188 -6.29 16.70 8.77
N GLU A 189 -6.88 17.43 9.71
CA GLU A 189 -6.13 18.22 10.70
C GLU A 189 -5.29 17.34 11.64
N LEU A 190 -5.75 16.12 11.95
CA LEU A 190 -5.00 15.15 12.76
C LEU A 190 -3.81 14.57 11.99
N VAL A 191 -3.91 14.43 10.66
CA VAL A 191 -2.79 13.98 9.79
C VAL A 191 -1.57 14.87 9.99
N VAL A 192 -1.76 16.19 9.91
CA VAL A 192 -0.68 17.18 10.10
C VAL A 192 -0.08 17.09 11.51
N THR A 193 -0.93 16.91 12.52
CA THR A 193 -0.51 16.80 13.93
C THR A 193 0.36 15.57 14.16
N VAL A 194 -0.08 14.40 13.68
CA VAL A 194 0.66 13.14 13.86
C VAL A 194 1.96 13.14 13.07
N ARG A 195 1.97 13.66 11.84
CA ARG A 195 3.20 13.76 11.03
C ARG A 195 4.25 14.68 11.63
N THR A 196 3.84 15.77 12.29
CA THR A 196 4.75 16.64 13.04
C THR A 196 5.43 15.85 14.18
N LEU A 197 4.66 15.01 14.89
CA LEU A 197 5.21 14.16 15.96
C LEU A 197 6.17 13.09 15.40
N PHE A 198 5.85 12.48 14.26
CA PHE A 198 6.72 11.49 13.61
C PHE A 198 8.05 12.09 13.18
N THR A 199 8.00 13.25 12.53
CA THR A 199 9.19 14.02 12.12
C THR A 199 10.07 14.35 13.33
N ALA A 200 9.47 14.81 14.44
CA ALA A 200 10.18 15.09 15.68
C ALA A 200 10.87 13.86 16.30
N ASN A 201 10.42 12.64 15.95
CA ASN A 201 11.01 11.37 16.38
C ASN A 201 11.93 10.74 15.32
N GLY A 202 12.23 11.46 14.23
CA GLY A 202 13.13 11.01 13.17
C GLY A 202 12.51 9.98 12.22
N VAL A 203 11.19 9.94 12.11
CA VAL A 203 10.48 9.19 11.07
C VAL A 203 10.16 10.15 9.94
N ALA A 204 10.63 9.83 8.74
CA ALA A 204 10.33 10.59 7.53
C ALA A 204 9.22 9.88 6.75
N ASP A 205 8.18 10.62 6.42
CA ASP A 205 6.96 10.13 5.78
C ASP A 205 6.59 11.01 4.59
N ASP A 206 7.56 11.19 3.69
CA ASP A 206 7.42 12.06 2.53
C ASP A 206 6.50 11.43 1.47
N LEU A 207 6.38 10.10 1.43
CA LEU A 207 5.39 9.41 0.61
C LEU A 207 3.93 9.80 0.95
N SER A 208 3.49 9.64 2.20
CA SER A 208 2.12 10.00 2.57
C SER A 208 1.89 11.50 2.44
N THR A 209 2.95 12.30 2.66
CA THR A 209 2.96 13.74 2.41
C THR A 209 2.61 14.07 0.97
N ALA A 210 3.30 13.41 0.02
CA ALA A 210 3.15 13.66 -1.39
C ALA A 210 1.73 13.34 -1.86
N LEU A 211 1.25 12.13 -1.58
CA LEU A 211 -0.07 11.66 -2.01
C LEU A 211 -1.19 12.50 -1.39
N PHE A 212 -1.13 12.75 -0.09
CA PHE A 212 -2.11 13.58 0.60
C PHE A 212 -2.16 15.00 0.02
N ALA A 213 -1.01 15.64 -0.20
CA ALA A 213 -0.96 16.99 -0.76
C ALA A 213 -1.46 17.05 -2.21
N ALA A 214 -1.20 16.01 -3.01
CA ALA A 214 -1.70 15.90 -4.38
C ALA A 214 -3.23 15.86 -4.42
N ASP A 215 -3.85 15.08 -3.53
CA ASP A 215 -5.32 14.97 -3.43
C ASP A 215 -5.99 16.25 -2.89
N HIS A 216 -5.25 17.06 -2.13
CA HIS A 216 -5.80 18.23 -1.41
C HIS A 216 -5.42 19.57 -2.04
N ASN A 217 -5.17 19.59 -3.35
CA ASN A 217 -4.85 20.80 -4.12
C ASN A 217 -3.60 21.58 -3.62
N ASP A 218 -2.58 20.87 -3.12
CA ASP A 218 -1.28 21.45 -2.78
C ASP A 218 -0.14 20.82 -3.61
N PRO A 219 -0.09 21.09 -4.93
CA PRO A 219 0.91 20.48 -5.82
C PRO A 219 2.35 20.89 -5.50
N VAL A 220 2.56 22.03 -4.82
CA VAL A 220 3.89 22.48 -4.43
C VAL A 220 4.46 21.58 -3.34
N THR A 221 3.68 21.33 -2.28
CA THR A 221 4.08 20.38 -1.24
C THR A 221 4.16 18.97 -1.79
N ALA A 222 3.20 18.57 -2.64
CA ALA A 222 3.18 17.23 -3.24
C ALA A 222 4.47 16.92 -4.00
N VAL A 223 4.87 17.78 -4.94
CA VAL A 223 6.07 17.55 -5.76
C VAL A 223 7.34 17.61 -4.92
N ALA A 224 7.44 18.51 -3.94
CA ALA A 224 8.61 18.62 -3.09
C ALA A 224 8.82 17.35 -2.23
N ALA A 225 7.74 16.83 -1.65
CA ALA A 225 7.80 15.62 -0.85
C ALA A 225 8.05 14.37 -1.72
N ALA A 226 7.38 14.25 -2.87
CA ALA A 226 7.57 13.13 -3.78
C ALA A 226 9.00 13.06 -4.31
N GLN A 227 9.59 14.21 -4.67
CA GLN A 227 10.99 14.30 -5.07
C GLN A 227 11.93 13.83 -3.95
N THR A 228 11.68 14.26 -2.72
CA THR A 228 12.48 13.87 -1.55
C THR A 228 12.40 12.37 -1.30
N GLU A 229 11.21 11.77 -1.41
CA GLU A 229 11.02 10.33 -1.26
C GLU A 229 11.69 9.54 -2.39
N TYR A 230 11.52 9.98 -3.64
CA TYR A 230 12.10 9.33 -4.81
C TYR A 230 13.64 9.34 -4.78
N GLU A 231 14.26 10.45 -4.36
CA GLU A 231 15.71 10.54 -4.19
C GLU A 231 16.27 9.59 -3.11
N ARG A 232 15.44 9.19 -2.15
CA ARG A 232 15.83 8.25 -1.08
C ARG A 232 15.59 6.81 -1.46
N ARG A 233 14.54 6.54 -2.23
CA ARG A 233 14.11 5.19 -2.56
C ARG A 233 13.51 5.20 -3.96
N GLU A 234 14.20 4.61 -4.94
CA GLU A 234 13.74 4.55 -6.33
C GLU A 234 12.92 3.26 -6.55
N ASN A 235 11.73 3.21 -5.96
CA ASN A 235 10.85 2.04 -5.99
C ASN A 235 9.47 2.37 -6.60
N ILE A 236 8.60 1.38 -6.74
CA ILE A 236 7.27 1.61 -7.34
C ILE A 236 6.41 2.60 -6.55
N ASP A 237 6.50 2.61 -5.22
CA ASP A 237 5.67 3.49 -4.38
C ASP A 237 6.09 4.96 -4.54
N SER A 238 7.40 5.24 -4.50
CA SER A 238 7.91 6.60 -4.71
C SER A 238 7.75 7.05 -6.15
N SER A 239 7.82 6.13 -7.12
CA SER A 239 7.51 6.40 -8.53
C SER A 239 6.04 6.81 -8.68
N ASP A 240 5.11 6.08 -8.04
CA ASP A 240 3.69 6.43 -8.09
C ASP A 240 3.41 7.79 -7.45
N ALA A 241 3.95 8.04 -6.25
CA ALA A 241 3.78 9.33 -5.58
C ALA A 241 4.37 10.49 -6.40
N MET A 242 5.51 10.29 -7.07
CA MET A 242 6.08 11.29 -7.97
C MET A 242 5.19 11.52 -9.19
N ALA A 243 4.66 10.45 -9.79
CA ALA A 243 3.73 10.55 -10.91
C ALA A 243 2.46 11.33 -10.52
N TRP A 244 1.84 11.00 -9.40
CA TRP A 244 0.61 11.65 -8.94
C TRP A 244 0.84 13.10 -8.50
N ALA A 245 1.96 13.38 -7.83
CA ALA A 245 2.35 14.75 -7.50
C ALA A 245 2.58 15.61 -8.75
N LEU A 246 3.26 15.08 -9.77
CA LEU A 246 3.44 15.79 -11.05
C LEU A 246 2.12 15.97 -11.79
N PHE A 247 1.23 14.97 -11.75
CA PHE A 247 -0.13 15.07 -12.30
C PHE A 247 -0.92 16.21 -11.66
N SER A 248 -0.98 16.28 -10.32
CA SER A 248 -1.66 17.38 -9.60
C SER A 248 -1.06 18.76 -9.92
N ALA A 249 0.22 18.82 -10.31
CA ALA A 249 0.89 20.03 -10.76
C ALA A 249 0.67 20.37 -12.26
N GLY A 250 -0.09 19.57 -12.99
CA GLY A 250 -0.32 19.73 -14.44
C GLY A 250 0.89 19.38 -15.32
N ARG A 251 1.87 18.66 -14.78
CA ARG A 251 3.15 18.32 -15.43
C ARG A 251 3.11 16.90 -16.01
N TYR A 252 2.13 16.62 -16.86
CA TYR A 252 1.78 15.27 -17.30
C TYR A 252 2.89 14.57 -18.08
N ASP A 253 3.59 15.29 -18.97
CA ASP A 253 4.71 14.74 -19.74
C ASP A 253 5.84 14.24 -18.83
N GLU A 254 6.07 14.93 -17.71
CA GLU A 254 7.05 14.55 -16.71
C GLU A 254 6.54 13.41 -15.81
N ALA A 255 5.23 13.34 -15.58
CA ALA A 255 4.58 12.32 -14.74
C ALA A 255 4.62 10.92 -15.37
N LEU A 256 4.40 10.82 -16.68
CA LEU A 256 4.27 9.54 -17.39
C LEU A 256 5.42 8.54 -17.16
N PRO A 257 6.71 8.90 -17.27
CA PRO A 257 7.78 7.93 -17.02
C PRO A 257 7.75 7.34 -15.61
N TYR A 258 7.36 8.13 -14.60
CA TYR A 258 7.21 7.65 -13.22
C TYR A 258 5.99 6.73 -13.07
N ALA A 259 4.87 7.04 -13.71
CA ALA A 259 3.69 6.17 -13.72
C ALA A 259 3.97 4.81 -14.39
N VAL A 260 4.77 4.82 -15.46
CA VAL A 260 5.23 3.59 -16.13
C VAL A 260 6.16 2.80 -15.21
N ALA A 261 7.07 3.45 -14.49
CA ALA A 261 7.96 2.79 -13.54
C ALA A 261 7.17 2.15 -12.38
N ALA A 262 6.19 2.86 -11.82
CA ALA A 262 5.32 2.39 -10.74
C ALA A 262 4.52 1.12 -11.09
N THR A 263 4.23 0.91 -12.38
CA THR A 263 3.42 -0.20 -12.89
C THR A 263 4.24 -1.25 -13.63
N SER A 264 5.57 -1.27 -13.45
CA SER A 264 6.49 -2.06 -14.28
C SER A 264 6.75 -3.50 -13.81
N ILE A 265 6.54 -3.79 -12.52
CA ILE A 265 7.00 -5.06 -11.91
C ILE A 265 6.00 -6.22 -12.01
N GLY A 266 4.80 -5.98 -12.54
CA GLY A 266 3.78 -7.00 -12.80
C GLY A 266 2.67 -7.10 -11.75
N GLY A 267 2.92 -6.66 -10.52
CA GLY A 267 1.88 -6.43 -9.51
C GLY A 267 0.93 -5.34 -9.99
N ASN A 268 -0.27 -5.73 -10.40
CA ASN A 268 -1.31 -4.79 -10.81
C ASN A 268 -1.87 -4.10 -9.55
N ASN A 269 -1.27 -2.99 -9.14
CA ASN A 269 -1.86 -2.15 -8.09
C ASN A 269 -2.93 -1.25 -8.74
N ALA A 270 -4.19 -1.44 -8.37
CA ALA A 270 -5.32 -0.72 -8.96
C ALA A 270 -5.19 0.82 -8.82
N LEU A 271 -4.68 1.32 -7.69
CA LEU A 271 -4.46 2.75 -7.49
C LEU A 271 -3.39 3.30 -8.44
N PHE A 272 -2.27 2.58 -8.60
CA PHE A 272 -1.18 3.01 -9.48
C PHE A 272 -1.59 2.97 -10.96
N LEU A 273 -2.39 1.97 -11.32
CA LEU A 273 -3.00 1.86 -12.65
C LEU A 273 -4.00 2.99 -12.91
N PHE A 274 -4.79 3.38 -11.91
CA PHE A 274 -5.66 4.55 -11.98
C PHE A 274 -4.85 5.83 -12.22
N HIS A 275 -3.84 6.12 -11.39
CA HIS A 275 -2.98 7.30 -11.56
C HIS A 275 -2.36 7.35 -12.96
N ARG A 276 -1.82 6.21 -13.42
CA ARG A 276 -1.28 6.08 -14.77
C ARG A 276 -2.33 6.35 -15.85
N GLY A 277 -3.51 5.78 -15.73
CA GLY A 277 -4.62 5.97 -16.67
C GLY A 277 -5.07 7.43 -16.77
N MET A 278 -5.12 8.14 -15.64
CA MET A 278 -5.42 9.58 -15.59
C MET A 278 -4.34 10.40 -16.30
N ILE A 279 -3.05 10.11 -16.07
CA ILE A 279 -1.93 10.78 -16.74
C ILE A 279 -1.97 10.52 -18.25
N GLU A 280 -2.16 9.28 -18.68
CA GLU A 280 -2.27 8.91 -20.09
C GLU A 280 -3.47 9.60 -20.77
N SER A 281 -4.58 9.78 -20.04
CA SER A 281 -5.78 10.47 -20.52
C SER A 281 -5.50 11.96 -20.79
N GLU A 282 -4.87 12.66 -19.86
CA GLU A 282 -4.49 14.08 -20.01
C GLU A 282 -3.49 14.31 -21.16
N LEU A 283 -2.64 13.32 -21.44
CA LEU A 283 -1.72 13.33 -22.59
C LEU A 283 -2.39 12.97 -23.93
N GLY A 284 -3.67 12.60 -23.93
CA GLY A 284 -4.40 12.18 -25.13
C GLY A 284 -4.02 10.79 -25.64
N LEU A 285 -3.34 9.98 -24.82
CA LEU A 285 -2.96 8.60 -25.13
C LEU A 285 -4.15 7.64 -24.92
N ARG A 286 -5.25 7.88 -25.66
CA ARG A 286 -6.57 7.30 -25.39
C ARG A 286 -6.58 5.78 -25.22
N ASP A 287 -5.90 5.04 -26.10
CA ASP A 287 -5.88 3.57 -26.04
C ASP A 287 -5.14 3.05 -24.80
N GLN A 288 -4.06 3.74 -24.40
CA GLN A 288 -3.29 3.39 -23.20
C GLN A 288 -4.09 3.73 -21.94
N ALA A 289 -4.65 4.94 -21.87
CA ALA A 289 -5.50 5.36 -20.76
C ALA A 289 -6.68 4.41 -20.54
N ARG A 290 -7.36 4.01 -21.62
CA ARG A 290 -8.46 3.03 -21.59
C ARG A 290 -7.98 1.68 -21.05
N ALA A 291 -6.81 1.20 -21.48
CA ALA A 291 -6.24 -0.05 -20.99
C ALA A 291 -5.88 0.02 -19.50
N SER A 292 -5.21 1.08 -19.05
CA SER A 292 -4.79 1.27 -17.66
C SER A 292 -6.00 1.40 -16.72
N LEU A 293 -7.01 2.21 -17.07
CA LEU A 293 -8.23 2.37 -16.27
C LEU A 293 -9.09 1.10 -16.25
N THR A 294 -9.18 0.38 -17.37
CA THR A 294 -9.86 -0.93 -17.40
C THR A 294 -9.17 -1.90 -16.43
N LEU A 295 -7.84 -2.00 -16.51
CA LEU A 295 -7.09 -2.90 -15.65
C LEU A 295 -7.17 -2.51 -14.16
N ALA A 296 -7.22 -1.21 -13.84
CA ALA A 296 -7.44 -0.74 -12.48
C ALA A 296 -8.75 -1.28 -11.90
N LEU A 297 -9.86 -1.07 -12.62
CA LEU A 297 -11.21 -1.51 -12.20
C LEU A 297 -11.38 -3.03 -12.23
N GLU A 298 -10.72 -3.74 -13.16
CA GLU A 298 -10.69 -5.21 -13.19
C GLU A 298 -9.88 -5.80 -12.03
N THR A 299 -8.81 -5.12 -11.61
CA THR A 299 -7.96 -5.57 -10.50
C THR A 299 -8.70 -5.41 -9.17
N ASN A 300 -9.27 -4.24 -8.92
CA ASN A 300 -10.08 -3.99 -7.75
C ASN A 300 -10.97 -2.78 -8.02
N PRO A 301 -12.29 -2.93 -8.18
CA PRO A 301 -13.18 -1.78 -8.38
C PRO A 301 -13.32 -0.93 -7.12
N TYR A 302 -12.94 -1.43 -5.94
CA TYR A 302 -13.09 -0.77 -4.64
C TYR A 302 -11.77 -0.19 -4.10
N PHE A 303 -10.78 0.01 -4.98
CA PHE A 303 -9.40 0.36 -4.60
C PHE A 303 -9.26 1.71 -3.86
N SER A 304 -10.19 2.64 -4.09
CA SER A 304 -10.23 3.93 -3.41
C SER A 304 -11.67 4.45 -3.34
N PRO A 305 -12.17 4.84 -2.15
CA PRO A 305 -13.49 5.44 -2.02
C PRO A 305 -13.59 6.82 -2.69
N LEU A 306 -12.46 7.49 -2.96
CA LEU A 306 -12.43 8.78 -3.67
C LEU A 306 -12.31 8.61 -5.18
N HIS A 307 -11.50 7.66 -5.63
CA HIS A 307 -11.08 7.60 -7.03
C HIS A 307 -11.81 6.56 -7.87
N GLN A 308 -12.60 5.67 -7.26
CA GLN A 308 -13.39 4.69 -8.01
C GLN A 308 -14.30 5.38 -9.05
N ASP A 309 -15.13 6.33 -8.60
CA ASP A 309 -16.08 7.03 -9.48
C ASP A 309 -15.35 7.84 -10.57
N ASP A 310 -14.21 8.43 -10.24
CA ASP A 310 -13.35 9.15 -11.19
C ASP A 310 -12.80 8.20 -12.27
N ALA A 311 -12.38 7.00 -11.88
CA ALA A 311 -11.88 5.98 -12.80
C ALA A 311 -12.98 5.51 -13.78
N GLU A 312 -14.18 5.24 -13.28
CA GLU A 312 -15.34 4.86 -14.09
C GLU A 312 -15.72 5.98 -15.07
N ALA A 313 -15.83 7.22 -14.57
CA ALA A 313 -16.17 8.37 -15.39
C ALA A 313 -15.12 8.66 -16.48
N ALA A 314 -13.82 8.54 -16.15
CA ALA A 314 -12.74 8.70 -17.11
C ALA A 314 -12.77 7.61 -18.18
N LEU A 315 -13.02 6.35 -17.80
CA LEU A 315 -13.13 5.24 -18.73
C LEU A 315 -14.33 5.40 -19.68
N ASP A 316 -15.48 5.83 -19.17
CA ASP A 316 -16.67 6.12 -19.97
C ASP A 316 -16.43 7.25 -20.98
N ALA A 317 -15.75 8.33 -20.55
CA ALA A 317 -15.36 9.43 -21.43
C ALA A 317 -14.38 9.01 -22.56
N LEU A 318 -13.66 7.91 -22.35
CA LEU A 318 -12.76 7.29 -23.33
C LEU A 318 -13.46 6.28 -24.25
N GLY A 319 -14.72 5.94 -23.98
CA GLY A 319 -15.53 5.01 -24.78
C GLY A 319 -15.77 3.63 -24.14
N GLY A 320 -15.53 3.49 -22.84
CA GLY A 320 -15.72 2.26 -22.07
C GLY A 320 -14.53 1.29 -22.16
N PRO A 321 -14.61 0.11 -21.53
CA PRO A 321 -13.53 -0.90 -21.55
C PRO A 321 -13.22 -1.42 -22.96
N ASN A 322 -11.98 -1.92 -23.15
CA ASN A 322 -11.44 -2.36 -24.46
C ASN A 322 -12.28 -3.40 -25.21
#